data_AF-A0A317W798-F1
#
_entry.id   AF-A0A317W798-F1
#
_cell.length_a   1.000
_cell.length_b   1.000
_cell.length_c   1.000
_cell.angle_alpha   90.00
_cell.angle_beta   90.00
_cell.angle_gamma   90.00
#
_symmetry.space_group_name_H-M   'P 1'
#
loop_
_entity.id
_entity.type
_entity.pdbx_description
1 polymer ?
#
loop_
_entity_poly.entity_id
_entity_poly.type
_entity_poly.pdbx_seq_one_letter_code
_entity_poly.pdbx_strand_id
1 'polypeptide(L)'
;MSPPHLPTTTTIITTLTTLLLLLTSFSLTTYTLTTYLHLAHTATSLVPKVIIHDTAIIATTSYHIFTTILTYLTFITIYFLFPRFFTTSNSSNSSNPSWIQKALTSLATLLLTTSLLAFTVILATRKMSFGDVGPRVTVYLDESLGEESLVYGDDGRGVAGVVLGWVGWFGAAVLCGFMFVGEKKEEKKGDGMRVEKGEVEESTSTESV
;
A
#
# COMPACT_ATOMS: atom_id res chain seq x y z
N MET A 1 -4.30 39.93 -2.97
CA MET A 1 -5.08 38.67 -2.96
C MET A 1 -4.11 37.52 -3.14
N SER A 2 -3.57 36.97 -2.07
CA SER A 2 -2.80 35.72 -2.15
C SER A 2 -3.79 34.55 -2.18
N PRO A 3 -3.69 33.60 -3.11
CA PRO A 3 -4.52 32.41 -3.05
C PRO A 3 -4.09 31.59 -1.82
N PRO A 4 -4.99 31.22 -0.90
CA PRO A 4 -4.67 30.21 0.09
C PRO A 4 -4.76 28.81 -0.58
N HIS A 5 -4.11 27.81 0.03
CA HIS A 5 -4.52 26.38 0.08
C HIS A 5 -4.31 25.36 -1.08
N LEU A 6 -3.60 25.64 -2.18
CA LEU A 6 -3.37 24.62 -3.24
C LEU A 6 -2.63 23.30 -2.86
N PRO A 7 -1.63 23.27 -1.94
CA PRO A 7 -0.90 22.03 -1.65
C PRO A 7 -1.70 21.03 -0.79
N THR A 8 -2.67 21.51 -0.01
CA THR A 8 -3.46 20.68 0.91
C THR A 8 -4.61 19.97 0.19
N THR A 9 -5.25 20.63 -0.77
CA THR A 9 -6.33 20.01 -1.57
C THR A 9 -5.78 18.91 -2.49
N THR A 10 -4.62 19.13 -3.10
CA THR A 10 -3.96 18.14 -3.96
C THR A 10 -3.56 16.88 -3.17
N THR A 11 -3.00 17.04 -1.97
CA THR A 11 -2.65 15.91 -1.10
C THR A 11 -3.89 15.16 -0.58
N ILE A 12 -4.96 15.88 -0.22
CA ILE A 12 -6.25 15.26 0.18
C ILE A 12 -6.85 14.46 -0.98
N ILE A 13 -6.94 15.04 -2.18
CA ILE A 13 -7.49 14.35 -3.36
C ILE A 13 -6.65 13.11 -3.67
N THR A 14 -5.33 13.26 -3.72
CA THR A 14 -4.42 12.13 -3.98
C THR A 14 -4.58 11.03 -2.92
N THR A 15 -4.73 11.40 -1.64
CA THR A 15 -4.96 10.44 -0.55
C THR A 15 -6.29 9.71 -0.72
N LEU A 16 -7.38 10.43 -0.98
CA LEU A 16 -8.70 9.81 -1.19
C LEU A 16 -8.72 8.88 -2.41
N THR A 17 -8.18 9.31 -3.54
CA THR A 17 -8.08 8.47 -4.74
C THR A 17 -7.24 7.22 -4.47
N THR A 18 -6.11 7.36 -3.77
CA THR A 18 -5.26 6.23 -3.37
C THR A 18 -6.03 5.24 -2.49
N LEU A 19 -6.73 5.72 -1.47
CA LEU A 19 -7.50 4.89 -0.56
C LEU A 19 -8.64 4.14 -1.27
N LEU A 20 -9.33 4.80 -2.21
CA LEU A 20 -10.40 4.17 -3.00
C LEU A 20 -9.87 3.07 -3.93
N LEU A 21 -8.72 3.30 -4.57
CA LEU A 21 -8.07 2.30 -5.42
C LEU A 21 -7.62 1.08 -4.61
N LEU A 22 -7.00 1.32 -3.45
CA LEU A 22 -6.61 0.25 -2.51
C LEU A 22 -7.82 -0.51 -1.97
N LEU A 23 -8.92 0.19 -1.66
CA LEU A 23 -10.15 -0.45 -1.21
C LEU A 23 -10.78 -1.33 -2.30
N THR A 24 -10.77 -0.85 -3.54
CA THR A 24 -11.26 -1.61 -4.69
C THR A 24 -10.37 -2.86 -4.92
N SER A 25 -9.05 -2.69 -4.88
CA SER A 25 -8.09 -3.82 -4.92
C SER A 25 -8.36 -4.85 -3.82
N PHE A 26 -8.59 -4.38 -2.59
CA PHE A 26 -8.96 -5.23 -1.46
C PHE A 26 -10.26 -6.01 -1.71
N SER A 27 -11.30 -5.37 -2.25
CA SER A 27 -12.57 -6.04 -2.55
C SER A 27 -12.42 -7.12 -3.63
N LEU A 28 -11.71 -6.83 -4.73
CA LEU A 28 -11.47 -7.83 -5.78
C LEU A 28 -10.60 -8.99 -5.27
N THR A 29 -9.56 -8.69 -4.49
CA THR A 29 -8.69 -9.73 -3.89
C THR A 29 -9.46 -10.60 -2.90
N THR A 30 -10.36 -10.02 -2.11
CA THR A 30 -11.21 -10.77 -1.16
C THR A 30 -12.17 -11.71 -1.90
N TYR A 31 -12.72 -11.26 -3.02
CA TYR A 31 -13.54 -12.11 -3.86
C TYR A 31 -12.74 -13.29 -4.41
N THR A 32 -11.56 -12.99 -4.97
CA THR A 32 -10.60 -13.99 -5.48
C THR A 32 -10.26 -15.04 -4.41
N LEU A 33 -9.91 -14.59 -3.20
CA LEU A 33 -9.65 -15.46 -2.05
C LEU A 33 -10.85 -16.35 -1.72
N THR A 34 -12.06 -15.78 -1.69
CA THR A 34 -13.29 -16.52 -1.37
C THR A 34 -13.57 -17.61 -2.40
N THR A 35 -13.38 -17.31 -3.68
CA THR A 35 -13.50 -18.28 -4.77
C THR A 35 -12.53 -19.45 -4.58
N TYR A 36 -11.24 -19.17 -4.34
CA TYR A 36 -10.25 -20.23 -4.15
C TYR A 36 -10.46 -21.03 -2.87
N LEU A 37 -10.96 -20.42 -1.79
CA LEU A 37 -11.37 -21.15 -0.58
C LEU A 37 -12.54 -22.10 -0.86
N HIS A 38 -13.53 -21.65 -1.63
CA HIS A 38 -14.65 -22.50 -2.02
C HIS A 38 -14.17 -23.65 -2.92
N LEU A 39 -13.27 -23.37 -3.88
CA LEU A 39 -12.68 -24.38 -4.74
C LEU A 39 -11.89 -25.43 -3.94
N ALA A 40 -11.08 -24.99 -2.99
CA ALA A 40 -10.34 -25.87 -2.09
C ALA A 40 -11.29 -26.74 -1.26
N HIS A 41 -12.35 -26.15 -0.70
CA HIS A 41 -13.36 -26.88 0.06
C HIS A 41 -14.08 -27.93 -0.80
N THR A 42 -14.53 -27.56 -2.00
CA THR A 42 -15.17 -28.49 -2.96
C THR A 42 -14.24 -29.63 -3.35
N ALA A 43 -12.97 -29.34 -3.67
CA ALA A 43 -11.97 -30.36 -3.99
C ALA A 43 -11.74 -31.35 -2.83
N THR A 44 -11.63 -30.86 -1.59
CA THR A 44 -11.50 -31.73 -0.40
C THR A 44 -12.75 -32.56 -0.11
N SER A 45 -13.94 -32.04 -0.44
CA SER A 45 -15.20 -32.78 -0.27
C SER A 45 -15.36 -33.92 -1.28
N LEU A 46 -14.84 -33.75 -2.51
CA LEU A 46 -14.86 -34.75 -3.57
C LEU A 46 -13.85 -35.88 -3.30
N VAL A 47 -12.65 -35.53 -2.83
CA VAL A 47 -11.59 -36.50 -2.55
C VAL A 47 -10.94 -36.18 -1.21
N PRO A 48 -11.36 -36.87 -0.12
CA PRO A 48 -10.87 -36.60 1.24
C PRO A 48 -9.36 -36.81 1.45
N LYS A 49 -8.69 -37.47 0.49
CA LYS A 49 -7.26 -37.78 0.52
C LYS A 49 -6.39 -36.73 -0.21
N VAL A 50 -6.99 -35.72 -0.83
CA VAL A 50 -6.25 -34.60 -1.45
C VAL A 50 -5.71 -33.71 -0.34
N ILE A 51 -4.40 -33.75 -0.11
CA ILE A 51 -3.69 -32.73 0.66
C ILE A 51 -3.36 -31.61 -0.33
N ILE A 52 -4.13 -30.52 -0.31
CA ILE A 52 -3.87 -29.35 -1.16
C ILE A 52 -2.60 -28.66 -0.64
N HIS A 53 -1.46 -28.98 -1.24
CA HIS A 53 -0.17 -28.39 -0.88
C HIS A 53 0.07 -27.00 -1.50
N ASP A 54 -0.76 -26.60 -2.47
CA ASP A 54 -0.54 -25.36 -3.23
C ASP A 54 -1.45 -24.20 -2.77
N THR A 55 -1.36 -23.87 -1.47
CA THR A 55 -2.09 -22.74 -0.84
C THR A 55 -1.40 -21.38 -1.03
N ALA A 56 -0.42 -21.30 -1.94
CA ALA A 56 0.36 -20.08 -2.17
C ALA A 56 -0.53 -18.89 -2.58
N ILE A 57 -1.58 -19.11 -3.36
CA ILE A 57 -2.53 -18.05 -3.75
C ILE A 57 -3.34 -17.56 -2.54
N ILE A 58 -3.75 -18.47 -1.65
CA ILE A 58 -4.50 -18.14 -0.43
C ILE A 58 -3.60 -17.35 0.53
N ALA A 59 -2.35 -17.77 0.70
CA ALA A 59 -1.39 -17.09 1.55
C ALA A 59 -1.06 -15.67 1.03
N THR A 60 -0.82 -15.52 -0.27
CA THR A 60 -0.49 -14.23 -0.87
C THR A 60 -1.67 -13.27 -0.92
N THR A 61 -2.88 -13.73 -1.27
CA THR A 61 -4.10 -12.90 -1.24
C THR A 61 -4.43 -12.44 0.18
N SER A 62 -4.30 -13.33 1.18
CA SER A 62 -4.49 -12.98 2.60
C SER A 62 -3.45 -11.96 3.09
N TYR A 63 -2.19 -12.12 2.70
CA TYR A 63 -1.14 -11.16 3.01
C TYR A 63 -1.39 -9.79 2.35
N HIS A 64 -1.85 -9.78 1.10
CA HIS A 64 -2.21 -8.56 0.40
C HIS A 64 -3.40 -7.85 1.08
N ILE A 65 -4.43 -8.58 1.47
CA ILE A 65 -5.57 -8.05 2.24
C ILE A 65 -5.10 -7.38 3.54
N PHE A 66 -4.29 -8.06 4.33
CA PHE A 66 -3.79 -7.55 5.61
C PHE A 66 -3.00 -6.24 5.43
N THR A 67 -2.04 -6.24 4.50
CA THR A 67 -1.18 -5.07 4.24
C THR A 67 -1.95 -3.90 3.65
N THR A 68 -3.00 -4.16 2.85
CA THR A 68 -3.87 -3.12 2.29
C THR A 68 -4.69 -2.44 3.38
N ILE A 69 -5.31 -3.21 4.29
CA ILE A 69 -6.05 -2.66 5.43
C ILE A 69 -5.11 -1.88 6.36
N LEU A 70 -3.93 -2.43 6.67
CA LEU A 70 -2.92 -1.75 7.49
C LEU A 70 -2.52 -0.40 6.88
N THR A 71 -2.29 -0.37 5.57
CA THR A 71 -1.96 0.86 4.85
C THR A 71 -3.12 1.85 4.88
N TYR A 72 -4.33 1.38 4.61
CA TYR A 72 -5.54 2.20 4.66
C TYR A 72 -5.72 2.87 6.03
N LEU A 73 -5.60 2.11 7.12
CA LEU A 73 -5.68 2.63 8.49
C LEU A 73 -4.55 3.61 8.80
N THR A 74 -3.33 3.33 8.34
CA THR A 74 -2.17 4.21 8.56
C THR A 74 -2.39 5.57 7.91
N PHE A 75 -2.81 5.60 6.64
CA PHE A 75 -3.06 6.84 5.92
C PHE A 75 -4.25 7.63 6.48
N ILE A 76 -5.36 6.97 6.83
CA ILE A 76 -6.50 7.65 7.47
C ILE A 76 -6.11 8.26 8.82
N THR A 77 -5.37 7.52 9.63
CA THR A 77 -4.93 7.99 10.95
C THR A 77 -4.04 9.22 10.82
N ILE A 78 -3.10 9.20 9.87
CA ILE A 78 -2.11 10.26 9.68
C ILE A 78 -2.72 11.52 9.04
N TYR A 79 -3.55 11.36 8.01
CA TYR A 79 -4.06 12.50 7.23
C TYR A 79 -5.41 13.03 7.70
N PHE A 80 -6.28 12.20 8.31
CA PHE A 80 -7.65 12.58 8.64
C PHE A 80 -7.91 12.66 10.15
N LEU A 81 -7.49 11.65 10.91
CA LEU A 81 -7.89 11.52 12.32
C LEU A 81 -7.00 12.33 13.28
N PHE A 82 -5.68 12.32 13.06
CA PHE A 82 -4.74 12.95 13.97
C PHE A 82 -3.65 13.80 13.28
N PRO A 83 -4.00 14.75 12.39
CA PRO A 83 -3.01 15.61 11.76
C PRO A 83 -2.24 16.47 12.78
N ARG A 84 -2.82 16.75 13.96
CA ARG A 84 -2.27 17.68 14.96
C ARG A 84 -1.51 17.01 16.12
N PHE A 85 -1.74 15.70 16.36
CA PHE A 85 -1.08 14.97 17.47
C PHE A 85 0.32 14.49 17.11
N PHE A 86 0.62 14.38 15.81
CA PHE A 86 1.91 13.90 15.32
C PHE A 86 2.76 15.00 14.65
N THR A 87 2.29 16.24 14.63
CA THR A 87 3.12 17.39 14.27
C THR A 87 3.92 17.82 15.50
N THR A 88 5.25 17.82 15.40
CA THR A 88 6.10 18.36 16.47
C THR A 88 5.67 19.79 16.77
N SER A 89 5.10 19.99 17.96
CA SER A 89 4.73 21.30 18.48
C SER A 89 6.01 22.10 18.78
N ASN A 90 6.66 22.64 17.75
CA ASN A 90 7.58 23.76 17.91
C ASN A 90 7.04 24.96 17.14
N SER A 91 6.89 26.03 17.91
CA SER A 91 6.24 27.29 17.59
C SER A 91 6.59 27.84 16.21
N SER A 92 5.55 28.36 15.54
CA SER A 92 5.55 29.16 14.30
C SER A 92 5.82 28.43 12.96
N ASN A 93 4.72 28.16 12.27
CA ASN A 93 4.58 28.10 10.80
C ASN A 93 5.12 26.93 9.95
N SER A 94 5.59 25.82 10.53
CA SER A 94 5.99 24.66 9.71
C SER A 94 5.60 23.32 10.35
N SER A 95 4.57 22.68 9.81
CA SER A 95 4.08 21.37 10.23
C SER A 95 4.96 20.27 9.63
N ASN A 96 6.14 20.05 10.21
CA ASN A 96 6.98 18.92 9.82
C ASN A 96 6.34 17.61 10.33
N PRO A 97 6.20 16.58 9.47
CA PRO A 97 5.72 15.27 9.91
C PRO A 97 6.70 14.70 10.94
N SER A 98 6.20 14.15 12.05
CA SER A 98 7.08 13.51 13.03
C SER A 98 7.79 12.31 12.41
N TRP A 99 8.98 12.00 12.93
CA TRP A 99 9.75 10.83 12.53
C TRP A 99 8.95 9.52 12.63
N ILE A 100 8.00 9.44 13.58
CA ILE A 100 7.09 8.29 13.78
C ILE A 100 6.15 8.15 12.59
N GLN A 101 5.57 9.25 12.08
CA GLN A 101 4.73 9.21 10.90
C GLN A 101 5.49 8.71 9.68
N LYS A 102 6.73 9.19 9.49
CA LYS A 102 7.60 8.77 8.38
C LYS A 102 7.94 7.28 8.48
N ALA A 103 8.24 6.80 9.69
CA ALA A 103 8.53 5.38 9.92
C ALA A 103 7.29 4.51 9.63
N LEU A 104 6.10 4.91 10.11
CA LEU A 104 4.87 4.16 9.88
C LEU A 104 4.45 4.16 8.40
N THR A 105 4.49 5.31 7.72
CA THR A 105 4.14 5.39 6.29
C THR A 105 5.13 4.63 5.43
N SER A 106 6.43 4.72 5.73
CA SER A 106 7.46 3.93 5.06
C SER A 106 7.24 2.43 5.28
N LEU A 107 6.99 2.00 6.51
CA LEU A 107 6.77 0.59 6.83
C LEU A 107 5.50 0.05 6.15
N ALA A 108 4.40 0.80 6.19
CA ALA A 108 3.16 0.43 5.52
C ALA A 108 3.35 0.31 3.99
N THR A 109 4.05 1.27 3.39
CA THR A 109 4.34 1.25 1.95
C THR A 109 5.25 0.07 1.59
N LEU A 110 6.26 -0.24 2.41
CA LEU A 110 7.14 -1.40 2.19
C LEU A 110 6.36 -2.71 2.26
N LEU A 111 5.53 -2.90 3.29
CA LEU A 111 4.70 -4.10 3.43
C LEU A 111 3.68 -4.24 2.29
N LEU A 112 3.10 -3.13 1.84
CA LEU A 112 2.23 -3.12 0.67
C LEU A 112 3.02 -3.51 -0.59
N THR A 113 4.24 -3.01 -0.77
CA THR A 113 5.11 -3.36 -1.90
C THR A 113 5.40 -4.85 -1.94
N THR A 114 5.80 -5.43 -0.80
CA THR A 114 6.14 -6.85 -0.72
C THR A 114 4.92 -7.73 -0.96
N SER A 115 3.73 -7.33 -0.51
CA SER A 115 2.51 -8.08 -0.75
C SER A 115 2.05 -8.02 -2.20
N LEU A 116 2.09 -6.85 -2.85
CA LEU A 116 1.80 -6.73 -4.28
C LEU A 116 2.76 -7.56 -5.13
N LEU A 117 4.05 -7.53 -4.80
CA LEU A 117 5.06 -8.27 -5.56
C LEU A 117 4.81 -9.79 -5.42
N ALA A 118 4.59 -10.26 -4.20
CA ALA A 118 4.29 -11.67 -3.95
C ALA A 118 2.99 -12.09 -4.65
N PHE A 119 1.94 -11.28 -4.57
CA PHE A 119 0.66 -11.57 -5.22
C PHE A 119 0.80 -11.58 -6.75
N THR A 120 1.51 -10.61 -7.33
CA THR A 120 1.78 -10.55 -8.78
C THR A 120 2.54 -11.79 -9.26
N VAL A 121 3.61 -12.18 -8.53
CA VAL A 121 4.43 -13.34 -8.90
C VAL A 121 3.60 -14.63 -8.84
N ILE A 122 2.86 -14.85 -7.76
CA ILE A 122 2.06 -16.08 -7.61
C ILE A 122 0.92 -16.12 -8.63
N LEU A 123 0.22 -15.00 -8.85
CA LEU A 123 -0.85 -14.93 -9.85
C LEU A 123 -0.33 -15.21 -11.27
N ALA A 124 0.85 -14.72 -11.62
CA ALA A 124 1.44 -14.90 -12.95
C ALA A 124 2.11 -16.26 -13.17
N THR A 125 2.67 -16.88 -12.12
CA THR A 125 3.54 -18.07 -12.27
C THR A 125 2.91 -19.37 -11.80
N ARG A 126 1.91 -19.33 -10.93
CA ARG A 126 1.35 -20.53 -10.30
C ARG A 126 0.04 -20.93 -10.95
N LYS A 127 -0.20 -22.23 -10.90
CA LYS A 127 -1.42 -22.91 -11.30
C LYS A 127 -1.87 -23.76 -10.11
N MET A 128 -3.15 -24.01 -9.97
CA MET A 128 -3.68 -24.88 -8.93
C MET A 128 -3.24 -26.32 -9.20
N SER A 129 -2.44 -26.89 -8.29
CA SER A 129 -1.96 -28.27 -8.39
C SER A 129 -2.55 -29.12 -7.27
N PHE A 130 -3.24 -30.20 -7.62
CA PHE A 130 -3.92 -31.10 -6.69
C PHE A 130 -2.98 -32.14 -6.05
N GLY A 131 -1.82 -31.74 -5.51
CA GLY A 131 -0.93 -32.64 -4.75
C GLY A 131 -0.63 -34.02 -5.40
N ASP A 132 -0.29 -35.02 -4.59
CA ASP A 132 -0.02 -36.40 -5.03
C ASP A 132 -1.32 -37.23 -5.08
N VAL A 133 -2.27 -36.81 -5.92
CA VAL A 133 -3.42 -37.64 -6.27
C VAL A 133 -3.17 -38.31 -7.61
N GLY A 134 -3.51 -39.60 -7.69
CA GLY A 134 -3.20 -40.40 -8.88
C GLY A 134 -3.77 -39.79 -10.17
N PRO A 135 -3.17 -40.04 -11.35
CA PRO A 135 -3.46 -39.33 -12.60
C PRO A 135 -4.93 -39.38 -13.06
N ARG A 136 -5.70 -40.38 -12.63
CA ARG A 136 -7.14 -40.49 -12.92
C ARG A 136 -7.98 -39.54 -12.08
N VAL A 137 -7.54 -39.26 -10.87
CA VAL A 137 -8.23 -38.39 -9.91
C VAL A 137 -7.99 -36.93 -10.29
N THR A 138 -6.77 -36.58 -10.73
CA THR A 138 -6.47 -35.24 -11.24
C THR A 138 -7.34 -34.89 -12.45
N VAL A 139 -7.50 -35.80 -13.42
CA VAL A 139 -8.35 -35.60 -14.61
C VAL A 139 -9.83 -35.42 -14.20
N TYR A 140 -10.32 -36.22 -13.25
CA TYR A 140 -11.69 -36.08 -12.75
C TYR A 140 -11.93 -34.74 -12.04
N LEU A 141 -10.96 -34.27 -11.24
CA LEU A 141 -11.06 -32.95 -10.60
C LEU A 141 -10.97 -31.81 -11.63
N ASP A 142 -10.11 -31.93 -12.63
CA ASP A 142 -9.95 -30.95 -13.71
C ASP A 142 -11.26 -30.79 -14.51
N GLU A 143 -11.85 -31.92 -14.91
CA GLU A 143 -13.14 -31.94 -15.63
C GLU A 143 -14.31 -31.47 -14.75
N SER A 144 -14.26 -31.70 -13.44
CA SER A 144 -15.31 -31.28 -12.50
C SER A 144 -15.21 -29.80 -12.08
N LEU A 145 -14.01 -29.20 -12.09
CA LEU A 145 -13.75 -27.84 -11.63
C LEU A 145 -13.57 -26.83 -12.79
N GLY A 146 -13.33 -27.33 -14.00
CA GLY A 146 -13.13 -26.54 -15.21
C GLY A 146 -11.68 -26.06 -15.36
N GLU A 147 -11.12 -26.25 -16.57
CA GLU A 147 -9.72 -25.97 -16.92
C GLU A 147 -9.34 -24.49 -16.67
N GLU A 148 -10.25 -23.55 -16.92
CA GLU A 148 -10.05 -22.11 -16.69
C GLU A 148 -9.89 -21.75 -15.20
N SER A 149 -10.38 -22.59 -14.28
CA SER A 149 -10.32 -22.35 -12.84
C SER A 149 -8.97 -22.73 -12.22
N LEU A 150 -8.11 -23.42 -12.99
CA LEU A 150 -6.83 -23.95 -12.50
C LEU A 150 -5.64 -23.02 -12.78
N VAL A 151 -5.77 -22.05 -13.69
CA VAL A 151 -4.70 -21.07 -13.95
C VAL A 151 -5.04 -19.78 -13.24
N TYR A 152 -4.24 -19.37 -12.26
CA TYR A 152 -4.52 -18.17 -11.48
C TYR A 152 -4.48 -16.87 -12.32
N GLY A 153 -3.73 -16.87 -13.42
CA GLY A 153 -3.64 -15.74 -14.35
C GLY A 153 -4.89 -15.50 -15.19
N ASP A 154 -5.76 -16.50 -15.36
CA ASP A 154 -7.01 -16.36 -16.12
C ASP A 154 -8.15 -15.80 -15.25
N ASP A 155 -7.96 -15.70 -13.93
CA ASP A 155 -8.87 -14.96 -13.06
C ASP A 155 -8.71 -13.45 -13.27
N GLY A 156 -9.51 -12.93 -14.21
CA GLY A 156 -9.56 -11.51 -14.52
C GLY A 156 -9.86 -10.61 -13.31
N ARG A 157 -10.47 -11.14 -12.24
CA ARG A 157 -10.72 -10.38 -10.99
C ARG A 157 -9.45 -10.27 -10.16
N GLY A 158 -8.69 -11.35 -10.06
CA GLY A 158 -7.37 -11.35 -9.44
C GLY A 158 -6.42 -10.38 -10.14
N VAL A 159 -6.39 -10.42 -11.48
CA VAL A 159 -5.56 -9.53 -12.31
C VAL A 159 -5.99 -8.06 -12.14
N ALA A 160 -7.30 -7.77 -12.22
CA ALA A 160 -7.81 -6.42 -12.00
C ALA A 160 -7.50 -5.90 -10.59
N GLY A 161 -7.57 -6.76 -9.57
CA GLY A 161 -7.13 -6.47 -8.21
C GLY A 161 -5.67 -6.04 -8.17
N VAL A 162 -4.76 -6.84 -8.73
CA VAL A 162 -3.32 -6.52 -8.79
C VAL A 162 -3.06 -5.19 -9.50
N VAL A 163 -3.70 -4.95 -10.64
CA VAL A 163 -3.51 -3.71 -11.41
C VAL A 163 -3.95 -2.49 -10.60
N LEU A 164 -5.14 -2.53 -10.01
CA LEU A 164 -5.63 -1.44 -9.15
C LEU A 164 -4.75 -1.25 -7.91
N GLY A 165 -4.25 -2.36 -7.35
CA GLY A 165 -3.26 -2.36 -6.28
C GLY A 165 -2.00 -1.58 -6.65
N TRP A 166 -1.41 -1.85 -7.82
CA TRP A 166 -0.20 -1.14 -8.30
C TRP A 166 -0.45 0.35 -8.54
N VAL A 167 -1.60 0.72 -9.10
CA VAL A 167 -1.97 2.13 -9.27
C VAL A 167 -2.15 2.82 -7.91
N GLY A 168 -2.81 2.16 -6.96
CA GLY A 168 -2.92 2.65 -5.58
C GLY A 168 -1.56 2.77 -4.89
N TRP A 169 -0.67 1.81 -5.10
CA TRP A 169 0.70 1.85 -4.57
C TRP A 169 1.48 3.06 -5.08
N PHE A 170 1.33 3.42 -6.37
CA PHE A 170 1.98 4.62 -6.91
C PHE A 170 1.53 5.88 -6.18
N GLY A 171 0.23 6.01 -5.89
CA GLY A 171 -0.31 7.10 -5.07
C GLY A 171 0.28 7.13 -3.65
N ALA A 172 0.37 5.95 -3.00
CA ALA A 172 0.98 5.83 -1.67
C ALA A 172 2.48 6.22 -1.67
N ALA A 173 3.23 5.80 -2.70
CA ALA A 173 4.63 6.14 -2.88
C ALA A 173 4.85 7.65 -3.10
N VAL A 174 3.99 8.28 -3.91
CA VAL A 174 4.01 9.74 -4.12
C VAL A 174 3.73 10.50 -2.82
N LEU A 175 2.72 10.08 -2.06
CA LEU A 175 2.40 10.68 -0.76
C LEU A 175 3.55 10.51 0.24
N CYS A 176 4.15 9.33 0.28
CA CYS A 176 5.35 9.07 1.08
C CYS A 176 6.49 10.02 0.67
N GLY A 177 6.76 10.16 -0.63
CA GLY A 177 7.77 11.07 -1.18
C GLY A 177 7.53 12.54 -0.81
N PHE A 178 6.28 13.02 -0.87
CA PHE A 178 5.93 14.38 -0.46
C PHE A 178 6.28 14.65 1.02
N MET A 179 6.10 13.65 1.90
CA MET A 179 6.48 13.79 3.32
C MET A 179 8.00 13.94 3.51
N PHE A 180 8.83 13.32 2.66
CA PHE A 180 10.28 13.46 2.73
C PHE A 180 10.82 14.72 2.03
N VAL A 181 10.20 15.15 0.93
CA VAL A 181 10.62 16.36 0.20
C VAL A 181 10.21 17.64 0.92
N GLY A 182 9.07 17.64 1.62
CA GLY A 182 8.64 18.78 2.44
C GLY A 182 9.72 19.24 3.42
N GLU A 183 10.44 18.30 4.03
CA GLU A 183 11.51 18.58 5.00
C GLU A 183 12.72 19.29 4.36
N LYS A 184 13.19 18.85 3.20
CA LYS A 184 14.34 19.48 2.51
C LYS A 184 14.08 20.94 2.14
N LYS A 185 12.83 21.28 1.86
CA LYS A 185 12.43 22.65 1.52
C LYS A 185 12.39 23.54 2.77
N GLU A 186 11.97 22.98 3.89
CA GLU A 186 11.95 23.67 5.19
C GLU A 186 13.37 23.81 5.80
N GLU A 187 14.22 22.79 5.69
CA GLU A 187 15.63 22.84 6.11
C GLU A 187 16.39 23.95 5.36
N LYS A 188 16.28 23.99 4.02
CA LYS A 188 16.93 25.04 3.21
C LYS A 188 16.41 26.45 3.54
N LYS A 189 15.12 26.58 3.88
CA LYS A 189 14.51 27.86 4.23
C LYS A 189 14.89 28.32 5.64
N GLY A 190 15.01 27.39 6.59
CA GLY A 190 15.47 27.65 7.95
C GLY A 190 16.95 28.04 8.02
N ASP A 191 17.78 27.45 7.17
CA ASP A 191 19.22 27.77 7.11
C ASP A 191 19.47 29.16 6.50
N GLY A 192 18.78 29.51 5.40
CA GLY A 192 18.87 30.85 4.80
C GLY A 192 18.43 31.98 5.74
N MET A 193 17.38 31.75 6.54
CA MET A 193 16.91 32.74 7.52
C MET A 193 17.86 32.91 8.71
N ARG A 194 18.64 31.88 9.06
CA ARG A 194 19.69 31.96 10.10
C ARG A 194 20.92 32.72 9.62
N VAL A 195 21.31 32.54 8.36
CA VAL A 195 22.44 33.28 7.74
C VAL A 195 22.10 34.76 7.61
N GLU A 196 20.90 35.10 7.13
CA GLU A 196 20.46 36.50 6.97
C GLU A 196 20.32 37.22 8.33
N LYS A 197 19.88 36.52 9.38
CA LYS A 197 19.81 37.09 10.72
C LYS A 197 21.19 37.27 11.37
N GLY A 198 22.15 36.41 11.05
CA GLY A 198 23.55 36.53 11.50
C GLY A 198 24.28 37.72 10.88
N GLU A 199 24.08 37.97 9.58
CA GLU A 199 24.69 39.13 8.89
C GLU A 199 24.14 40.47 9.39
N VAL A 200 22.84 40.54 9.74
CA VAL A 200 22.22 41.78 10.27
C VAL A 200 22.68 42.08 11.70
N GLU A 201 22.90 41.07 12.55
CA GLU A 201 23.42 41.29 13.91
C GLU A 201 24.91 41.69 13.90
N GLU A 202 25.71 41.17 12.98
CA GLU A 202 27.14 41.51 12.86
C GLU A 202 27.38 42.91 12.26
N SER A 203 26.55 43.35 11.30
CA SER A 203 26.63 44.72 10.75
C SER A 203 26.20 45.80 11.74
N THR A 204 25.30 45.48 12.69
CA THR A 204 24.79 46.47 13.66
C THR A 204 25.74 46.67 14.84
N SER A 205 26.63 45.70 15.11
CA SER A 205 27.58 45.78 16.22
C SER A 205 28.89 46.53 15.88
N THR A 206 29.11 46.92 14.62
CA THR A 206 30.33 47.60 14.17
C THR A 206 30.16 49.12 13.99
N GLU A 207 28.96 49.67 14.23
CA GLU A 207 28.66 51.11 14.02
C GLU A 207 28.56 51.92 15.33
N SER A 208 29.16 51.43 16.43
CA SER A 208 29.25 52.19 17.69
C SER A 208 30.71 52.30 18.19
N VAL A 209 31.46 53.25 17.61
CA VAL A 209 32.69 53.81 18.20
C VAL A 209 32.66 55.32 18.04
#